data_AF-A0A6A5G443-F1
#
_entry.id   AF-A0A6A5G443-F1
#
_cell.length_a   1.000
_cell.length_b   1.000
_cell.length_c   1.000
_cell.angle_alpha   90.00
_cell.angle_beta   90.00
_cell.angle_gamma   90.00
#
_symmetry.space_group_name_H-M   'P 1'
#
loop_
_entity.id
_entity.type
_entity.pdbx_description
1 polymer ?
#
loop_
_entity_poly.entity_id
_entity_poly.type
_entity_poly.pdbx_seq_one_letter_code
_entity_poly.pdbx_strand_id
1 'polypeptide(L)'
;MSNVVPSLCSVALINMEKAFQACFEKLTEETNEIGSLLKLRLVNQLFNGESLRKLRILHKEIIIEVNHHAFAVENMNRRYNIFLNETVQVKVHKLKLKNVYRFGGALQQVIHHAIVNVLVGRNNRDRLVEVTGMEDVCMSGCEDCTSLIKKCNVCGPIQWHALTRLKQNEKYDTLIVSDNLLTLIAEHAMMETFLNGDVRTNVDKIVPPLQCTNLVLVVTDDFSDPDFTHLVSIDGTTTPQGIPLVILNEVLKKWTPKKITLEAHASRPTGYSSSYNYQEGFDHTLFTSSSDRIQQNQNQMFDHVTVDLTFAGVFVDDFIRHNRERNLIPNVLKMFPTKKMTIIFPRGFGNVQNMVYPNFFLC
;
A
#
# COMPACT_ATOMS: atom_id res chain seq x y z
N MET A 1 22.85 -13.57 10.28
CA MET A 1 22.07 -13.69 11.53
C MET A 1 20.61 -13.51 11.18
N SER A 2 19.81 -14.57 11.35
CA SER A 2 18.38 -14.60 11.02
C SER A 2 17.61 -13.75 12.04
N ASN A 3 17.05 -12.62 11.60
CA ASN A 3 16.07 -11.89 12.38
C ASN A 3 14.76 -12.68 12.33
N VAL A 4 14.53 -13.49 13.35
CA VAL A 4 13.27 -14.22 13.55
C VAL A 4 12.19 -13.17 13.86
N VAL A 5 11.41 -12.81 12.85
CA VAL A 5 10.25 -11.93 13.02
C VAL A 5 9.11 -12.75 13.62
N PRO A 6 8.38 -12.24 14.64
CA PRO A 6 7.38 -13.02 15.33
C PRO A 6 6.22 -13.42 14.38
N SER A 7 5.85 -14.71 14.37
CA SER A 7 4.55 -15.20 13.87
C SER A 7 3.36 -14.38 14.40
N LEU A 8 2.19 -14.41 13.74
CA LEU A 8 1.00 -13.73 14.30
C LEU A 8 0.53 -14.33 15.63
N CYS A 9 0.81 -15.62 15.87
CA CYS A 9 0.65 -16.21 17.20
C CYS A 9 1.48 -15.46 18.22
N SER A 10 2.75 -15.18 17.90
CA SER A 10 3.58 -14.34 18.76
C SER A 10 3.18 -12.87 18.75
N VAL A 11 2.59 -12.29 17.70
CA VAL A 11 2.04 -10.93 17.76
C VAL A 11 0.83 -10.87 18.71
N ALA A 12 -0.09 -11.83 18.63
CA ALA A 12 -1.22 -11.94 19.54
C ALA A 12 -0.74 -12.19 20.98
N LEU A 13 0.24 -13.08 21.17
CA LEU A 13 0.85 -13.35 22.47
C LEU A 13 1.57 -12.12 23.03
N ILE A 14 2.39 -11.44 22.22
CA ILE A 14 3.10 -10.20 22.58
C ILE A 14 2.11 -9.09 22.89
N ASN A 15 1.03 -8.94 22.12
CA ASN A 15 0.01 -7.92 22.37
C ASN A 15 -0.78 -8.22 23.65
N MET A 16 -1.06 -9.50 23.92
CA MET A 16 -1.63 -9.93 25.19
C MET A 16 -0.64 -9.68 26.33
N GLU A 17 0.61 -10.12 26.24
CA GLU A 17 1.67 -9.85 27.22
C GLU A 17 1.85 -8.36 27.48
N LYS A 18 1.90 -7.51 26.45
CA LYS A 18 1.96 -6.05 26.58
C LYS A 18 0.72 -5.49 27.28
N ALA A 19 -0.46 -6.04 27.01
CA ALA A 19 -1.69 -5.64 27.70
C ALA A 19 -1.66 -6.06 29.18
N PHE A 20 -1.24 -7.30 29.46
CA PHE A 20 -1.06 -7.85 30.81
C PHE A 20 -0.03 -7.04 31.61
N GLN A 21 1.15 -6.80 31.04
CA GLN A 21 2.25 -6.05 31.66
C GLN A 21 1.83 -4.61 31.99
N ALA A 22 1.21 -3.91 31.04
CA ALA A 22 0.73 -2.54 31.27
C ALA A 22 -0.40 -2.47 32.32
N CYS A 23 -1.23 -3.51 32.44
CA CYS A 23 -2.24 -3.60 33.49
C CYS A 23 -1.59 -3.88 34.85
N PHE A 24 -0.60 -4.77 34.88
CA PHE A 24 0.14 -5.11 36.08
C PHE A 24 0.84 -3.88 36.64
N GLU A 25 1.58 -3.13 35.81
CA GLU A 25 2.25 -1.88 36.18
C GLU A 25 1.29 -0.86 36.79
N LYS A 26 0.15 -0.59 36.12
CA LYS A 26 -0.86 0.35 36.59
C LYS A 26 -1.50 -0.08 37.93
N LEU A 27 -1.73 -1.37 38.12
CA LEU A 27 -2.32 -1.91 39.37
C LEU A 27 -1.32 -1.89 40.53
N THR A 28 -0.03 -2.03 40.23
CA THR A 28 1.04 -1.97 41.24
C THR A 28 1.43 -0.55 41.62
N GLU A 29 1.35 0.42 40.70
CA GLU A 29 1.57 1.84 41.02
C GLU A 29 0.50 2.40 41.97
N GLU A 30 -0.73 1.90 41.88
CA GLU A 30 -1.83 2.34 42.77
C GLU A 30 -1.79 1.68 44.16
N THR A 31 -0.90 0.71 44.43
CA THR A 31 -0.96 -0.07 45.68
C THR A 31 0.41 -0.39 46.30
N ASN A 32 0.86 0.47 47.23
CA ASN A 32 2.04 0.25 48.08
C ASN A 32 1.86 -0.81 49.19
N GLU A 33 0.71 -1.49 49.27
CA GLU A 33 0.45 -2.49 50.29
C GLU A 33 0.42 -3.90 49.70
N ILE A 34 1.29 -4.78 50.19
CA ILE A 34 1.39 -6.19 49.82
C ILE A 34 0.04 -6.94 49.94
N GLY A 35 -0.92 -6.42 50.72
CA GLY A 35 -2.29 -6.93 50.81
C GLY A 35 -3.18 -6.68 49.56
N SER A 36 -2.82 -5.74 48.68
CA SER A 36 -3.52 -5.49 47.41
C SER A 36 -3.25 -6.57 46.36
N LEU A 37 -2.10 -7.24 46.45
CA LEU A 37 -1.72 -8.36 45.57
C LEU A 37 -2.65 -9.57 45.75
N LEU A 38 -3.33 -9.68 46.91
CA LEU A 38 -4.40 -10.67 47.11
C LEU A 38 -5.69 -10.33 46.36
N LYS A 39 -5.94 -9.07 45.99
CA LYS A 39 -7.03 -8.68 45.05
C LYS A 39 -6.71 -9.03 43.59
N LEU A 40 -5.47 -9.44 43.30
CA LEU A 40 -5.02 -9.94 42.00
C LEU A 40 -5.09 -11.48 41.91
N ARG A 41 -5.53 -12.18 42.97
CA ARG A 41 -5.97 -13.58 42.83
C ARG A 41 -7.25 -13.60 42.00
N LEU A 42 -7.07 -13.94 40.72
CA LEU A 42 -8.08 -14.11 39.67
C LEU A 42 -8.64 -12.80 39.13
N VAL A 43 -8.43 -12.56 37.83
CA VAL A 43 -9.45 -12.07 36.87
C VAL A 43 -10.53 -11.18 37.51
N ASN A 44 -10.12 -10.07 38.11
CA ASN A 44 -11.01 -9.10 38.73
C ASN A 44 -11.62 -8.24 37.61
N GLN A 45 -12.89 -7.81 37.74
CA GLN A 45 -13.58 -6.95 36.77
C GLN A 45 -12.74 -5.74 36.33
N LEU A 46 -11.96 -5.16 37.25
CA LEU A 46 -11.06 -4.03 37.01
C LEU A 46 -9.83 -4.42 36.18
N PHE A 47 -9.22 -5.58 36.46
CA PHE A 47 -8.13 -6.13 35.64
C PHE A 47 -8.58 -6.40 34.20
N ASN A 48 -9.76 -7.01 34.05
CA ASN A 48 -10.36 -7.25 32.74
C ASN A 48 -10.68 -5.92 32.03
N GLY A 49 -11.26 -4.96 32.76
CA GLY A 49 -11.57 -3.63 32.22
C GLY A 49 -10.36 -2.91 31.65
N GLU A 50 -9.24 -2.87 32.39
CA GLU A 50 -7.99 -2.26 31.93
C GLU A 50 -7.34 -3.04 30.79
N SER A 51 -7.36 -4.37 30.84
CA SER A 51 -6.82 -5.22 29.77
C SER A 51 -7.55 -4.97 28.45
N LEU A 52 -8.89 -4.95 28.49
CA LEU A 52 -9.72 -4.63 27.33
C LEU A 52 -9.48 -3.19 26.84
N ARG A 53 -9.33 -2.21 27.75
CA ARG A 53 -9.00 -0.82 27.38
C ARG A 53 -7.66 -0.75 26.65
N LYS A 54 -6.64 -1.44 27.14
CA LYS A 54 -5.32 -1.46 26.51
C LYS A 54 -5.35 -2.15 25.15
N LEU A 55 -6.03 -3.28 25.03
CA LEU A 55 -6.23 -3.97 23.74
C LEU A 55 -6.93 -3.07 22.71
N ARG A 56 -7.94 -2.29 23.11
CA ARG A 56 -8.58 -1.29 22.23
C ARG A 56 -7.61 -0.25 21.72
N ILE A 57 -6.72 0.25 22.59
CA ILE A 57 -5.73 1.27 22.21
C ILE A 57 -4.70 0.67 21.24
N LEU A 58 -4.18 -0.52 21.56
CA LEU A 58 -3.16 -1.20 20.74
C LEU A 58 -3.66 -1.54 19.34
N HIS A 59 -4.95 -1.86 19.19
CA HIS A 59 -5.55 -2.25 17.91
C HIS A 59 -6.35 -1.13 17.24
N LYS A 60 -6.16 0.14 17.64
CA LYS A 60 -6.65 1.28 16.85
C LYS A 60 -5.95 1.34 15.49
N GLU A 61 -4.68 0.94 15.44
CA GLU A 61 -3.90 0.77 14.23
C GLU A 61 -3.54 -0.71 14.08
N ILE A 62 -3.89 -1.29 12.94
CA ILE A 62 -3.57 -2.67 12.59
C ILE A 62 -2.65 -2.63 11.40
N ILE A 63 -1.45 -3.18 11.61
CA ILE A 63 -0.42 -3.33 10.58
C ILE A 63 -0.21 -4.83 10.41
N ILE A 64 -0.37 -5.29 9.18
CA ILE A 64 -0.17 -6.67 8.78
C ILE A 64 0.92 -6.67 7.73
N GLU A 65 2.05 -7.26 8.08
CA GLU A 65 3.26 -7.23 7.28
C GLU A 65 3.82 -8.64 7.11
N VAL A 66 4.26 -8.95 5.89
CA VAL A 66 4.92 -10.22 5.61
C VAL A 66 6.42 -10.07 5.70
N ASN A 67 6.97 -10.64 6.77
CA ASN A 67 8.34 -11.15 6.81
C ASN A 67 8.20 -12.67 6.94
N HIS A 68 8.83 -13.42 6.03
CA HIS A 68 8.63 -14.86 5.81
C HIS A 68 8.21 -15.68 7.07
N HIS A 69 7.11 -16.44 6.96
CA HIS A 69 6.61 -17.51 7.86
C HIS A 69 5.51 -17.23 8.93
N ALA A 70 4.91 -16.05 9.02
CA ALA A 70 4.05 -15.72 10.18
C ALA A 70 2.54 -16.09 10.13
N PHE A 71 1.95 -16.47 8.98
CA PHE A 71 0.49 -16.55 8.81
C PHE A 71 -0.14 -17.95 8.72
N ALA A 72 0.63 -19.01 8.97
CA ALA A 72 0.22 -20.39 8.67
C ALA A 72 -0.88 -20.99 9.58
N VAL A 73 -1.52 -20.24 10.48
CA VAL A 73 -2.55 -20.77 11.41
C VAL A 73 -3.88 -20.05 11.23
N GLU A 74 -4.60 -20.43 10.18
CA GLU A 74 -5.91 -19.92 9.76
C GLU A 74 -6.95 -19.86 10.91
N ASN A 75 -6.99 -20.89 11.76
CA ASN A 75 -7.97 -20.99 12.85
C ASN A 75 -7.71 -20.03 14.02
N MET A 76 -6.45 -19.68 14.31
CA MET A 76 -6.11 -18.78 15.43
C MET A 76 -6.39 -17.31 15.07
N ASN A 77 -6.12 -16.92 13.81
CA ASN A 77 -6.38 -15.57 13.33
C ASN A 77 -7.86 -15.22 13.37
N ARG A 78 -8.73 -16.16 12.95
CA ARG A 78 -10.18 -15.94 12.99
C ARG A 78 -10.71 -15.78 14.41
N ARG A 79 -10.31 -16.67 15.34
CA ARG A 79 -10.76 -16.60 16.75
C ARG A 79 -10.29 -15.33 17.44
N TYR A 80 -9.05 -14.92 17.20
CA TYR A 80 -8.53 -13.68 17.77
C TYR A 80 -9.26 -12.46 17.22
N ASN A 81 -9.53 -12.40 15.92
CA ASN A 81 -10.29 -11.30 15.33
C ASN A 81 -11.74 -11.25 15.82
N ILE A 82 -12.39 -12.41 16.03
CA ILE A 82 -13.71 -12.50 16.67
C ILE A 82 -13.64 -11.94 18.08
N PHE A 83 -12.66 -12.35 18.89
CA PHE A 83 -12.47 -11.81 20.24
C PHE A 83 -12.26 -10.30 20.24
N LEU A 84 -11.40 -9.78 19.36
CA LEU A 84 -11.16 -8.34 19.23
C LEU A 84 -12.42 -7.57 18.82
N ASN A 85 -13.23 -8.11 17.90
CA ASN A 85 -14.45 -7.45 17.46
C ASN A 85 -15.58 -7.58 18.49
N GLU A 86 -15.94 -8.80 18.91
CA GLU A 86 -17.14 -9.05 19.71
C GLU A 86 -16.93 -8.78 21.20
N THR A 87 -15.79 -9.21 21.76
CA THR A 87 -15.51 -9.09 23.21
C THR A 87 -14.81 -7.77 23.53
N VAL A 88 -13.72 -7.46 22.82
CA VAL A 88 -12.95 -6.24 23.08
C VAL A 88 -13.65 -5.02 22.48
N GLN A 89 -14.42 -5.18 21.39
CA GLN A 89 -15.08 -4.09 20.67
C GLN A 89 -14.07 -3.05 20.18
N VAL A 90 -12.99 -3.54 19.55
CA VAL A 90 -11.98 -2.70 18.93
C VAL A 90 -12.61 -1.83 17.84
N LYS A 91 -12.20 -0.56 17.83
CA LYS A 91 -12.57 0.39 16.78
C LYS A 91 -11.32 0.68 15.96
N VAL A 92 -11.21 -0.01 14.83
CA VAL A 92 -10.06 0.17 13.93
C VAL A 92 -10.15 1.54 13.27
N HIS A 93 -9.08 2.33 13.38
CA HIS A 93 -8.95 3.64 12.73
C HIS A 93 -7.98 3.56 11.55
N LYS A 94 -6.93 2.74 11.67
CA LYS A 94 -5.91 2.58 10.63
C LYS A 94 -5.72 1.11 10.30
N LEU A 95 -5.76 0.77 9.03
CA LEU A 95 -5.49 -0.56 8.50
C LEU A 95 -4.39 -0.47 7.45
N LYS A 96 -3.29 -1.22 7.64
CA LYS A 96 -2.16 -1.24 6.71
C LYS A 96 -1.77 -2.67 6.41
N LEU A 97 -1.86 -3.05 5.13
CA LEU A 97 -1.33 -4.30 4.62
C LEU A 97 0.00 -3.99 3.91
N LYS A 98 1.04 -4.75 4.23
CA LYS A 98 2.38 -4.58 3.68
C LYS A 98 2.91 -5.93 3.18
N ASN A 99 3.27 -5.99 1.91
CA ASN A 99 3.86 -7.18 1.28
C ASN A 99 2.96 -8.44 1.37
N VAL A 100 1.64 -8.26 1.53
CA VAL A 100 0.71 -9.38 1.73
C VAL A 100 0.48 -10.15 0.43
N TYR A 101 0.80 -9.53 -0.71
CA TYR A 101 0.82 -10.16 -2.03
C TYR A 101 1.75 -11.39 -2.10
N ARG A 102 2.74 -11.51 -1.19
CA ARG A 102 3.68 -12.64 -1.12
C ARG A 102 3.03 -13.92 -0.60
N PHE A 103 1.81 -13.87 -0.07
CA PHE A 103 1.07 -15.07 0.29
C PHE A 103 0.39 -15.69 -0.93
N GLY A 104 0.18 -17.01 -0.90
CA GLY A 104 -0.66 -17.69 -1.89
C GLY A 104 -2.12 -17.22 -1.82
N GLY A 105 -2.83 -17.26 -2.95
CA GLY A 105 -4.18 -16.69 -3.10
C GLY A 105 -5.20 -17.19 -2.05
N ALA A 106 -5.13 -18.46 -1.66
CA ALA A 106 -6.00 -19.00 -0.60
C ALA A 106 -5.80 -18.26 0.74
N LEU A 107 -4.55 -18.01 1.13
CA LEU A 107 -4.23 -17.30 2.37
C LEU A 107 -4.56 -15.80 2.25
N GLN A 108 -4.38 -15.18 1.09
CA GLN A 108 -4.83 -13.81 0.84
C GLN A 108 -6.35 -13.67 1.06
N GLN A 109 -7.15 -14.62 0.58
CA GLN A 109 -8.60 -14.63 0.77
C GLN A 109 -9.00 -14.79 2.25
N VAL A 110 -8.29 -15.65 2.99
CA VAL A 110 -8.46 -15.81 4.44
C VAL A 110 -8.17 -14.50 5.16
N ILE A 111 -7.06 -13.85 4.82
CA ILE A 111 -6.64 -12.56 5.39
C ILE A 111 -7.70 -11.49 5.10
N HIS A 112 -8.15 -11.40 3.84
CA HIS A 112 -9.21 -10.50 3.42
C HIS A 112 -10.47 -10.69 4.27
N HIS A 113 -10.98 -11.93 4.38
CA HIS A 113 -12.18 -12.22 5.15
C HIS A 113 -11.99 -11.90 6.65
N ALA A 114 -10.87 -12.33 7.23
CA ALA A 114 -10.60 -12.15 8.65
C ALA A 114 -10.45 -10.68 9.05
N ILE A 115 -9.96 -9.82 8.17
CA ILE A 115 -9.79 -8.39 8.47
C ILE A 115 -11.03 -7.61 8.11
N VAL A 116 -11.46 -7.69 6.85
CA VAL A 116 -12.50 -6.81 6.30
C VAL A 116 -13.87 -7.15 6.88
N ASN A 117 -14.15 -8.45 7.01
CA ASN A 117 -15.49 -8.92 7.36
C ASN A 117 -15.61 -9.24 8.85
N VAL A 118 -14.53 -9.72 9.49
CA VAL A 118 -14.54 -10.07 10.92
C VAL A 118 -14.01 -8.93 11.78
N LEU A 119 -12.78 -8.46 11.59
CA LEU A 119 -12.13 -7.53 12.52
C LEU A 119 -12.67 -6.09 12.41
N VAL A 120 -12.69 -5.54 11.20
CA VAL A 120 -13.31 -4.23 10.94
C VAL A 120 -14.83 -4.40 11.03
N GLY A 121 -15.37 -5.35 10.26
CA GLY A 121 -16.80 -5.61 10.18
C GLY A 121 -17.57 -4.43 9.58
N ARG A 122 -18.86 -4.62 9.29
CA ARG A 122 -19.70 -3.59 8.64
C ARG A 122 -19.88 -2.33 9.50
N ASN A 123 -19.93 -2.49 10.82
CA ASN A 123 -20.30 -1.42 11.75
C ASN A 123 -19.15 -0.50 12.17
N ASN A 124 -17.91 -0.77 11.77
CA ASN A 124 -16.76 0.09 12.09
C ASN A 124 -16.08 0.69 10.86
N ARG A 125 -16.60 0.46 9.65
CA ARG A 125 -15.96 0.95 8.40
C ARG A 125 -15.91 2.48 8.35
N ASP A 126 -16.88 3.14 8.96
CA ASP A 126 -16.97 4.60 9.01
C ASP A 126 -15.98 5.28 9.97
N ARG A 127 -15.29 4.49 10.80
CA ARG A 127 -14.25 4.98 11.71
C ARG A 127 -12.84 4.92 11.14
N LEU A 128 -12.68 4.28 9.99
CA LEU A 128 -11.41 4.21 9.31
C LEU A 128 -11.04 5.58 8.76
N VAL A 129 -9.84 6.02 9.09
CA VAL A 129 -9.23 7.25 8.58
C VAL A 129 -8.10 6.93 7.60
N GLU A 130 -7.54 5.72 7.66
CA GLU A 130 -6.42 5.27 6.85
C GLU A 130 -6.57 3.78 6.49
N VAL A 131 -6.54 3.47 5.19
CA VAL A 131 -6.61 2.08 4.67
C VAL A 131 -5.60 1.92 3.55
N THR A 132 -4.53 1.15 3.78
CA THR A 132 -3.50 0.92 2.77
C THR A 132 -3.23 -0.55 2.46
N GLY A 133 -2.84 -0.85 1.22
CA GLY A 133 -2.38 -2.16 0.77
C GLY A 133 -3.49 -3.18 0.48
N MET A 134 -4.75 -2.76 0.38
CA MET A 134 -5.87 -3.69 0.14
C MET A 134 -5.83 -4.42 -1.21
N GLU A 135 -5.13 -3.85 -2.21
CA GLU A 135 -4.86 -4.51 -3.49
C GLU A 135 -4.07 -5.82 -3.32
N ASP A 136 -3.27 -5.96 -2.27
CA ASP A 136 -2.45 -7.17 -2.00
C ASP A 136 -3.29 -8.41 -1.65
N VAL A 137 -4.53 -8.23 -1.19
CA VAL A 137 -5.44 -9.33 -0.81
C VAL A 137 -6.74 -9.36 -1.60
N CYS A 138 -7.02 -8.27 -2.32
CA CYS A 138 -8.20 -8.12 -3.15
C CYS A 138 -7.87 -7.16 -4.30
N MET A 139 -7.14 -7.67 -5.29
CA MET A 139 -6.56 -6.88 -6.38
C MET A 139 -7.59 -6.01 -7.13
N SER A 140 -8.66 -6.62 -7.66
CA SER A 140 -9.70 -5.86 -8.35
C SER A 140 -10.60 -5.09 -7.39
N GLY A 141 -10.61 -5.43 -6.09
CA GLY A 141 -11.54 -4.92 -5.10
C GLY A 141 -12.88 -5.67 -5.09
N CYS A 142 -13.60 -5.55 -3.98
CA CYS A 142 -14.97 -6.05 -3.79
C CYS A 142 -15.82 -4.96 -3.13
N GLU A 143 -17.14 -5.16 -3.02
CA GLU A 143 -18.05 -4.19 -2.40
C GLU A 143 -17.62 -3.82 -0.98
N ASP A 144 -17.16 -4.81 -0.21
CA ASP A 144 -16.67 -4.60 1.14
C ASP A 144 -15.42 -3.70 1.16
N CYS A 145 -14.42 -3.98 0.30
CA CYS A 145 -13.22 -3.14 0.16
C CYS A 145 -13.57 -1.71 -0.27
N THR A 146 -14.45 -1.55 -1.28
CA THR A 146 -14.89 -0.23 -1.75
C THR A 146 -15.50 0.59 -0.61
N SER A 147 -16.26 -0.05 0.29
CA SER A 147 -16.88 0.65 1.42
C SER A 147 -15.88 1.10 2.50
N LEU A 148 -14.68 0.51 2.57
CA LEU A 148 -13.65 0.91 3.54
C LEU A 148 -13.07 2.28 3.20
N ILE A 149 -12.89 2.60 1.92
CA ILE A 149 -12.11 3.77 1.51
C ILE A 149 -12.93 5.08 1.48
N LYS A 150 -14.26 5.00 1.40
CA LYS A 150 -15.17 6.15 1.18
C LYS A 150 -15.08 7.29 2.21
N LYS A 151 -14.59 7.01 3.42
CA LYS A 151 -14.47 7.98 4.51
C LYS A 151 -13.02 8.16 5.00
N CYS A 152 -12.07 7.51 4.33
CA CYS A 152 -10.67 7.60 4.71
C CYS A 152 -10.05 8.88 4.15
N ASN A 153 -9.15 9.49 4.93
CA ASN A 153 -8.34 10.61 4.44
C ASN A 153 -7.13 10.09 3.65
N VAL A 154 -6.62 8.92 4.02
CA VAL A 154 -5.49 8.25 3.37
C VAL A 154 -5.95 6.88 2.89
N CYS A 155 -5.93 6.62 1.58
CA CYS A 155 -6.31 5.30 1.08
C CYS A 155 -5.59 4.86 -0.19
N GLY A 156 -5.43 3.54 -0.30
CA GLY A 156 -5.06 2.85 -1.53
C GLY A 156 -3.93 1.81 -1.36
N PRO A 157 -3.41 1.19 -2.42
CA PRO A 157 -3.74 1.46 -3.82
C PRO A 157 -5.24 1.32 -4.11
N ILE A 158 -5.82 2.30 -4.80
CA ILE A 158 -7.23 2.24 -5.20
C ILE A 158 -7.42 1.03 -6.12
N GLN A 159 -8.41 0.21 -5.81
CA GLN A 159 -8.76 -0.95 -6.62
C GLN A 159 -9.77 -0.55 -7.72
N TRP A 160 -9.78 -1.28 -8.83
CA TRP A 160 -10.66 -1.00 -9.98
C TRP A 160 -12.14 -0.83 -9.61
N HIS A 161 -12.71 -1.77 -8.85
CA HIS A 161 -14.12 -1.69 -8.43
C HIS A 161 -14.38 -0.50 -7.50
N ALA A 162 -13.36 -0.03 -6.77
CA ALA A 162 -13.51 1.14 -5.94
C ALA A 162 -13.51 2.42 -6.79
N LEU A 163 -12.53 2.58 -7.69
CA LEU A 163 -12.41 3.73 -8.59
C LEU A 163 -13.72 4.02 -9.34
N THR A 164 -14.30 2.99 -9.96
CA THR A 164 -15.55 3.06 -10.75
C THR A 164 -16.79 3.41 -9.93
N ARG A 165 -16.70 3.42 -8.60
CA ARG A 165 -17.82 3.67 -7.66
C ARG A 165 -17.61 4.90 -6.78
N LEU A 166 -16.44 5.54 -6.83
CA LEU A 166 -16.19 6.78 -6.11
C LEU A 166 -17.05 7.91 -6.70
N LYS A 167 -17.58 8.76 -5.82
CA LYS A 167 -18.35 9.92 -6.27
C LYS A 167 -17.42 11.05 -6.68
N GLN A 168 -17.94 11.91 -7.55
CA GLN A 168 -17.26 13.15 -7.93
C GLN A 168 -16.99 14.01 -6.69
N ASN A 169 -15.81 14.64 -6.66
CA ASN A 169 -15.36 15.60 -5.65
C ASN A 169 -15.18 15.03 -4.23
N GLU A 170 -15.03 13.71 -4.08
CA GLU A 170 -14.55 13.15 -2.83
C GLU A 170 -13.12 13.65 -2.53
N LYS A 171 -12.83 13.87 -1.24
CA LYS A 171 -11.62 14.54 -0.77
C LYS A 171 -10.74 13.59 0.00
N TYR A 172 -9.46 13.63 -0.31
CA TYR A 172 -8.44 12.79 0.27
C TYR A 172 -7.19 13.62 0.59
N ASP A 173 -6.57 13.37 1.73
CA ASP A 173 -5.24 13.91 2.03
C ASP A 173 -4.19 13.18 1.20
N THR A 174 -4.31 11.86 1.08
CA THR A 174 -3.42 11.02 0.27
C THR A 174 -4.19 9.93 -0.45
N LEU A 175 -4.05 9.88 -1.78
CA LEU A 175 -4.50 8.76 -2.59
C LEU A 175 -3.29 7.97 -3.07
N ILE A 176 -3.37 6.65 -2.96
CA ILE A 176 -2.35 5.73 -3.46
C ILE A 176 -2.93 5.06 -4.71
N VAL A 177 -2.16 5.03 -5.79
CA VAL A 177 -2.50 4.39 -7.06
C VAL A 177 -1.33 3.51 -7.49
N SER A 178 -1.64 2.31 -7.98
CA SER A 178 -0.65 1.41 -8.58
C SER A 178 -0.61 1.59 -10.10
N ASP A 179 0.54 1.29 -10.69
CA ASP A 179 0.70 1.04 -12.14
C ASP A 179 -0.31 0.02 -12.69
N ASN A 180 -0.67 -1.00 -11.90
CA ASN A 180 -1.71 -1.98 -12.20
C ASN A 180 -3.09 -1.32 -12.39
N LEU A 181 -3.50 -0.38 -11.53
CA LEU A 181 -4.76 0.35 -11.73
C LEU A 181 -4.72 1.19 -13.03
N LEU A 182 -3.59 1.86 -13.30
CA LEU A 182 -3.44 2.67 -14.50
C LEU A 182 -3.55 1.82 -15.78
N THR A 183 -2.97 0.62 -15.74
CA THR A 183 -3.10 -0.40 -16.79
C THR A 183 -4.55 -0.80 -17.00
N LEU A 184 -5.27 -1.15 -15.92
CA LEU A 184 -6.68 -1.54 -16.01
C LEU A 184 -7.58 -0.44 -16.60
N ILE A 185 -7.29 0.83 -16.29
CA ILE A 185 -7.99 1.96 -16.91
C ILE A 185 -7.70 2.02 -18.41
N ALA A 186 -6.43 1.85 -18.82
CA ALA A 186 -6.05 1.86 -20.23
C ALA A 186 -6.74 0.73 -21.02
N GLU A 187 -6.70 -0.50 -20.51
CA GLU A 187 -7.36 -1.65 -21.13
C GLU A 187 -8.86 -1.45 -21.26
N HIS A 188 -9.52 -1.02 -20.18
CA HIS A 188 -10.97 -0.80 -20.21
C HIS A 188 -11.33 0.32 -21.19
N ALA A 189 -10.55 1.41 -21.24
CA ALA A 189 -10.78 2.48 -22.20
C ALA A 189 -10.64 1.99 -23.66
N MET A 190 -9.66 1.11 -23.95
CA MET A 190 -9.49 0.51 -25.26
C MET A 190 -10.65 -0.41 -25.64
N MET A 191 -11.10 -1.27 -24.72
CA MET A 191 -12.25 -2.15 -24.97
C MET A 191 -13.49 -1.36 -25.34
N GLU A 192 -13.77 -0.26 -24.65
CA GLU A 192 -14.89 0.65 -24.95
C GLU A 192 -14.69 1.41 -26.27
N THR A 193 -13.45 1.70 -26.67
CA THR A 193 -13.13 2.34 -27.96
C THR A 193 -13.40 1.43 -29.14
N PHE A 194 -13.03 0.14 -29.05
CA PHE A 194 -13.38 -0.86 -30.07
C PHE A 194 -14.90 -0.95 -30.28
N LEU A 195 -15.68 -0.61 -29.25
CA LEU A 195 -17.12 -0.67 -29.30
C LEU A 195 -17.75 0.58 -29.90
N ASN A 196 -17.35 1.82 -29.57
CA ASN A 196 -18.08 3.02 -30.06
C ASN A 196 -17.42 4.44 -29.88
N GLY A 197 -16.10 4.63 -29.78
CA GLY A 197 -15.62 6.03 -29.71
C GLY A 197 -14.13 6.30 -29.44
N ASP A 198 -13.81 7.59 -29.26
CA ASP A 198 -12.46 8.09 -28.95
C ASP A 198 -11.99 7.66 -27.55
N VAL A 199 -10.80 7.06 -27.50
CA VAL A 199 -10.12 6.58 -26.28
C VAL A 199 -10.06 7.65 -25.19
N ARG A 200 -9.76 8.91 -25.55
CA ARG A 200 -9.67 10.01 -24.56
C ARG A 200 -10.99 10.26 -23.86
N THR A 201 -12.09 10.14 -24.60
CA THR A 201 -13.45 10.30 -24.06
C THR A 201 -13.81 9.17 -23.11
N ASN A 202 -13.32 7.95 -23.36
CA ASN A 202 -13.55 6.80 -22.47
C ASN A 202 -12.73 6.92 -21.19
N VAL A 203 -11.45 7.32 -21.28
CA VAL A 203 -10.63 7.62 -20.10
C VAL A 203 -11.28 8.72 -19.24
N ASP A 204 -11.83 9.76 -19.88
CA ASP A 204 -12.54 10.83 -19.19
C ASP A 204 -13.76 10.32 -18.40
N LYS A 205 -14.48 9.32 -18.90
CA LYS A 205 -15.61 8.72 -18.17
C LYS A 205 -15.17 7.84 -17.01
N ILE A 206 -14.05 7.13 -17.15
CA ILE A 206 -13.58 6.15 -16.17
C ILE A 206 -12.93 6.82 -14.96
N VAL A 207 -12.12 7.87 -15.19
CA VAL A 207 -11.40 8.57 -14.12
C VAL A 207 -12.31 9.64 -13.51
N PRO A 208 -12.87 9.45 -12.30
CA PRO A 208 -13.71 10.48 -11.69
C PRO A 208 -12.86 11.68 -11.25
N PRO A 209 -13.43 12.90 -11.23
CA PRO A 209 -12.81 14.05 -10.59
C PRO A 209 -12.80 13.83 -9.07
N LEU A 210 -11.61 13.79 -8.48
CA LEU A 210 -11.36 13.67 -7.04
C LEU A 210 -10.53 14.86 -6.56
N GLN A 211 -10.47 15.12 -5.26
CA GLN A 211 -9.53 16.09 -4.69
C GLN A 211 -8.51 15.32 -3.85
N CYS A 212 -7.22 15.41 -4.21
CA CYS A 212 -6.16 14.87 -3.38
C CYS A 212 -5.03 15.88 -3.14
N THR A 213 -4.47 15.89 -1.92
CA THR A 213 -3.32 16.76 -1.62
C THR A 213 -2.01 16.11 -2.06
N ASN A 214 -1.85 14.82 -1.75
CA ASN A 214 -0.72 13.98 -2.14
C ASN A 214 -1.21 12.80 -2.98
N LEU A 215 -0.55 12.56 -4.12
CA LEU A 215 -0.74 11.35 -4.92
C LEU A 215 0.50 10.47 -4.75
N VAL A 216 0.30 9.26 -4.23
CA VAL A 216 1.34 8.23 -4.18
C VAL A 216 1.15 7.32 -5.38
N LEU A 217 2.15 7.24 -6.23
CA LEU A 217 2.24 6.34 -7.36
C LEU A 217 3.14 5.18 -6.98
N VAL A 218 2.55 4.01 -6.75
CA VAL A 218 3.27 2.77 -6.51
C VAL A 218 3.60 2.17 -7.87
N VAL A 219 4.90 2.02 -8.14
CA VAL A 219 5.40 1.43 -9.38
C VAL A 219 6.12 0.13 -9.07
N THR A 220 5.89 -0.86 -9.92
CA THR A 220 6.62 -2.10 -9.88
C THR A 220 8.04 -1.81 -10.35
N ASP A 221 9.00 -2.07 -9.46
CA ASP A 221 10.42 -2.05 -9.76
C ASP A 221 10.78 -3.39 -10.39
N ASP A 222 10.98 -3.36 -11.71
CA ASP A 222 11.20 -4.51 -12.56
C ASP A 222 12.36 -5.37 -12.07
N PHE A 223 12.11 -6.61 -11.65
CA PHE A 223 13.15 -7.62 -11.49
C PHE A 223 12.97 -8.75 -12.49
N SER A 224 14.06 -9.07 -13.20
CA SER A 224 14.28 -10.39 -13.78
C SER A 224 14.75 -11.30 -12.66
N ASP A 225 13.84 -11.76 -11.80
CA ASP A 225 14.19 -12.75 -10.79
C ASP A 225 14.17 -14.15 -11.46
N PRO A 226 15.34 -14.78 -11.72
CA PRO A 226 15.39 -16.10 -12.31
C PRO A 226 14.74 -17.17 -11.41
N ASP A 227 14.66 -16.98 -10.09
CA ASP A 227 14.01 -17.96 -9.20
C ASP A 227 12.46 -17.88 -9.27
N PHE A 228 11.89 -16.73 -9.67
CA PHE A 228 10.45 -16.59 -9.92
C PHE A 228 10.01 -17.12 -11.30
N THR A 229 10.93 -17.25 -12.26
CA THR A 229 10.62 -17.83 -13.59
C THR A 229 10.17 -19.30 -13.52
N HIS A 230 10.40 -19.98 -12.39
CA HIS A 230 10.01 -21.37 -12.20
C HIS A 230 8.64 -21.58 -11.52
N LEU A 231 8.01 -20.54 -10.96
CA LEU A 231 6.70 -20.66 -10.28
C LEU A 231 5.52 -20.08 -11.08
N VAL A 232 5.79 -19.31 -12.13
CA VAL A 232 4.77 -18.79 -13.05
C VAL A 232 5.18 -19.11 -14.48
N SER A 233 5.26 -20.40 -14.79
CA SER A 233 5.44 -20.92 -16.15
C SER A 233 4.20 -21.67 -16.58
N ILE A 234 3.07 -20.95 -16.65
CA ILE A 234 1.94 -21.28 -17.52
C ILE A 234 1.47 -19.92 -18.05
N ASP A 235 1.99 -19.54 -19.21
CA ASP A 235 1.62 -18.39 -20.04
C ASP A 235 1.73 -16.98 -19.42
N GLY A 236 2.78 -16.24 -19.81
CA GLY A 236 2.84 -14.78 -19.66
C GLY A 236 4.06 -14.31 -18.89
N THR A 237 5.10 -13.91 -19.63
CA THR A 237 6.17 -13.08 -19.08
C THR A 237 5.56 -11.85 -18.42
N THR A 238 5.90 -11.57 -17.15
CA THR A 238 5.67 -10.29 -16.49
C THR A 238 6.56 -9.23 -17.13
N THR A 239 6.29 -8.90 -18.40
CA THR A 239 6.95 -7.79 -19.06
C THR A 239 6.48 -6.51 -18.40
N PRO A 240 7.40 -5.59 -18.05
CA PRO A 240 7.04 -4.28 -17.52
C PRO A 240 6.11 -3.60 -18.51
N GLN A 241 4.87 -3.36 -18.09
CA GLN A 241 3.88 -2.79 -19.01
C GLN A 241 4.12 -1.29 -19.24
N GLY A 242 4.85 -0.64 -18.32
CA GLY A 242 5.05 0.79 -18.31
C GLY A 242 3.83 1.52 -17.76
N ILE A 243 3.97 2.81 -17.55
CA ILE A 243 2.88 3.68 -17.10
C ILE A 243 2.22 4.28 -18.34
N PRO A 244 0.92 4.06 -18.56
CA PRO A 244 0.22 4.66 -19.69
C PRO A 244 0.08 6.18 -19.48
N LEU A 245 0.82 6.97 -20.26
CA LEU A 245 0.99 8.41 -20.03
C LEU A 245 -0.32 9.18 -20.20
N VAL A 246 -1.17 8.77 -21.14
CA VAL A 246 -2.49 9.37 -21.36
C VAL A 246 -3.36 9.26 -20.11
N ILE A 247 -3.31 8.10 -19.43
CA ILE A 247 -4.09 7.86 -18.21
C ILE A 247 -3.52 8.67 -17.06
N LEU A 248 -2.19 8.61 -16.86
CA LEU A 248 -1.53 9.38 -15.80
C LEU A 248 -1.83 10.88 -15.95
N ASN A 249 -1.74 11.42 -17.16
CA ASN A 249 -2.03 12.83 -17.42
C ASN A 249 -3.48 13.19 -17.08
N GLU A 250 -4.45 12.33 -17.41
CA GLU A 250 -5.85 12.60 -17.07
C GLU A 250 -6.10 12.51 -15.55
N VAL A 251 -5.46 11.57 -14.85
CA VAL A 251 -5.46 11.48 -13.38
C VAL A 251 -4.90 12.75 -12.76
N LEU A 252 -3.73 13.21 -13.20
CA LEU A 252 -3.10 14.43 -12.67
C LEU A 252 -3.96 15.67 -12.92
N LYS A 253 -4.54 15.78 -14.13
CA LYS A 253 -5.43 16.89 -14.51
C LYS A 253 -6.70 16.93 -13.67
N LYS A 254 -7.32 15.78 -13.39
CA LYS A 254 -8.59 15.70 -12.66
C LYS A 254 -8.43 15.78 -11.15
N TRP A 255 -7.35 15.21 -10.62
CA TRP A 255 -7.15 15.11 -9.17
C TRP A 255 -6.33 16.27 -8.61
N THR A 256 -5.55 16.94 -9.47
CA THR A 256 -4.77 18.16 -9.19
C THR A 256 -3.90 18.08 -7.91
N PRO A 257 -3.13 16.99 -7.69
CA PRO A 257 -2.33 16.83 -6.48
C PRO A 257 -1.23 17.89 -6.37
N LYS A 258 -0.99 18.45 -5.18
CA LYS A 258 0.13 19.38 -4.96
C LYS A 258 1.48 18.68 -4.77
N LYS A 259 1.42 17.42 -4.29
CA LYS A 259 2.59 16.58 -4.01
C LYS A 259 2.47 15.24 -4.72
N ILE A 260 3.61 14.71 -5.16
CA ILE A 260 3.73 13.38 -5.76
C ILE A 260 4.72 12.58 -4.91
N THR A 261 4.38 11.34 -4.61
CA THR A 261 5.33 10.34 -4.07
C THR A 261 5.41 9.20 -5.07
N LEU A 262 6.60 8.87 -5.55
CA LEU A 262 6.86 7.69 -6.35
C LEU A 262 7.43 6.60 -5.42
N GLU A 263 6.66 5.55 -5.16
CA GLU A 263 7.09 4.41 -4.34
C GLU A 263 7.46 3.25 -5.25
N ALA A 264 8.73 2.85 -5.27
CA ALA A 264 9.22 1.74 -6.07
C ALA A 264 9.20 0.43 -5.25
N HIS A 265 8.55 -0.61 -5.80
CA HIS A 265 8.35 -1.89 -5.14
C HIS A 265 8.87 -3.05 -5.99
N ALA A 266 9.89 -3.76 -5.48
CA ALA A 266 10.39 -4.98 -6.11
C ALA A 266 9.34 -6.11 -6.08
N SER A 267 9.16 -6.77 -7.21
CA SER A 267 8.43 -8.06 -7.33
C SER A 267 6.97 -8.04 -6.85
N ARG A 268 6.28 -6.90 -7.01
CA ARG A 268 4.83 -6.87 -6.80
C ARG A 268 4.15 -7.55 -8.00
N PRO A 269 3.36 -8.62 -7.79
CA PRO A 269 2.72 -9.30 -8.91
C PRO A 269 1.73 -8.35 -9.58
N THR A 270 2.00 -8.03 -10.84
CA THR A 270 1.02 -7.45 -11.74
C THR A 270 0.10 -8.59 -12.18
N GLY A 271 -0.91 -8.89 -11.37
CA GLY A 271 -1.76 -10.07 -11.54
C GLY A 271 -2.65 -10.07 -12.80
N TYR A 272 -2.43 -9.14 -13.73
CA TYR A 272 -3.10 -9.09 -15.02
C TYR A 272 -2.12 -9.47 -16.13
N SER A 273 -2.27 -10.69 -16.64
CA SER A 273 -1.90 -10.99 -18.01
C SER A 273 -2.80 -10.13 -18.89
N SER A 274 -2.25 -9.03 -19.38
CA SER A 274 -2.97 -8.12 -20.27
C SER A 274 -3.50 -8.91 -21.46
N SER A 275 -4.83 -9.01 -21.59
CA SER A 275 -5.46 -9.66 -22.75
C SER A 275 -5.48 -8.74 -23.97
N TYR A 276 -5.24 -7.45 -23.77
CA TYR A 276 -5.18 -6.42 -24.79
C TYR A 276 -3.88 -5.68 -24.65
N ASN A 277 -2.96 -5.88 -25.59
CA ASN A 277 -1.66 -5.21 -25.60
C ASN A 277 -1.84 -3.68 -25.70
N TYR A 278 -2.15 -3.02 -24.58
CA TYR A 278 -2.49 -1.60 -24.58
C TYR A 278 -1.28 -0.75 -25.01
N GLN A 279 -0.08 -1.32 -24.91
CA GLN A 279 1.15 -0.76 -25.43
C GLN A 279 1.10 -0.51 -26.94
N GLU A 280 0.22 -1.20 -27.69
CA GLU A 280 -0.06 -0.92 -29.10
C GLU A 280 -0.98 0.30 -29.30
N GLY A 281 -1.81 0.64 -28.30
CA GLY A 281 -2.78 1.72 -28.35
C GLY A 281 -2.38 3.00 -27.61
N PHE A 282 -1.37 2.95 -26.72
CA PHE A 282 -0.95 4.07 -25.90
C PHE A 282 0.56 4.23 -25.78
N ASP A 283 0.98 5.51 -25.76
CA ASP A 283 2.28 5.90 -25.24
C ASP A 283 2.39 5.48 -23.77
N HIS A 284 3.43 4.71 -23.48
CA HIS A 284 3.76 4.22 -22.15
C HIS A 284 5.22 4.54 -21.85
N THR A 285 5.54 4.73 -20.57
CA THR A 285 6.92 4.98 -20.15
C THR A 285 7.32 4.10 -18.98
N LEU A 286 8.59 3.70 -18.99
CA LEU A 286 9.25 3.15 -17.82
C LEU A 286 10.12 4.26 -17.25
N PHE A 287 10.15 4.41 -15.93
CA PHE A 287 11.05 5.36 -15.29
C PHE A 287 12.54 5.04 -15.55
N THR A 288 12.83 3.80 -15.96
CA THR A 288 14.15 3.32 -16.37
C THR A 288 14.45 3.51 -17.86
N SER A 289 13.50 3.98 -18.67
CA SER A 289 13.71 4.23 -20.12
C SER A 289 14.76 5.32 -20.38
N SER A 290 15.33 5.32 -21.58
CA SER A 290 16.12 6.45 -22.07
C SER A 290 15.31 7.75 -21.96
N SER A 291 15.98 8.81 -21.53
CA SER A 291 15.32 10.08 -21.21
C SER A 291 14.66 10.74 -22.42
N ASP A 292 15.08 10.41 -23.63
CA ASP A 292 14.52 10.93 -24.88
C ASP A 292 13.09 10.43 -25.13
N ARG A 293 12.69 9.33 -24.48
CA ARG A 293 11.36 8.73 -24.60
C ARG A 293 10.34 9.30 -23.62
N ILE A 294 10.78 10.13 -22.68
CA ILE A 294 9.91 10.68 -21.64
C ILE A 294 9.47 12.09 -22.02
N GLN A 295 8.17 12.23 -22.26
CA GLN A 295 7.55 13.54 -22.47
C GLN A 295 7.57 14.34 -21.17
N GLN A 296 8.02 15.59 -21.26
CA GLN A 296 7.98 16.52 -20.15
C GLN A 296 6.54 16.92 -19.86
N ASN A 297 6.11 16.79 -18.61
CA ASN A 297 4.87 17.39 -18.15
C ASN A 297 5.05 18.91 -18.05
N GLN A 298 4.34 19.67 -18.88
CA GLN A 298 4.40 21.13 -18.87
C GLN A 298 3.21 21.77 -18.16
N ASN A 299 2.23 20.97 -17.75
CA ASN A 299 0.93 21.46 -17.31
C ASN A 299 0.89 21.78 -15.81
N GLN A 300 1.86 21.29 -15.04
CA GLN A 300 1.83 21.39 -13.59
C GLN A 300 3.24 21.44 -12.99
N MET A 301 3.44 22.37 -12.05
CA MET A 301 4.63 22.44 -11.19
C MET A 301 4.25 21.97 -9.78
N PHE A 302 4.84 20.87 -9.33
CA PHE A 302 4.57 20.28 -8.02
C PHE A 302 5.31 21.01 -6.90
N ASP A 303 4.65 21.19 -5.75
CA ASP A 303 5.29 21.78 -4.57
C ASP A 303 6.38 20.85 -4.01
N HIS A 304 6.15 19.53 -4.09
CA HIS A 304 7.10 18.54 -3.64
C HIS A 304 6.97 17.21 -4.39
N VAL A 305 8.10 16.61 -4.76
CA VAL A 305 8.18 15.22 -5.24
C VAL A 305 9.03 14.42 -4.27
N THR A 306 8.52 13.28 -3.83
CA THR A 306 9.27 12.26 -3.08
C THR A 306 9.52 11.07 -3.99
N VAL A 307 10.76 10.58 -4.06
CA VAL A 307 11.11 9.29 -4.67
C VAL A 307 11.50 8.35 -3.55
N ASP A 308 10.64 7.38 -3.25
CA ASP A 308 10.85 6.39 -2.21
C ASP A 308 11.33 5.06 -2.81
N LEU A 309 12.61 4.77 -2.56
CA LEU A 309 13.29 3.56 -3.00
C LEU A 309 13.40 2.54 -1.87
N THR A 310 12.70 2.71 -0.75
CA THR A 310 12.83 1.81 0.43
C THR A 310 12.60 0.35 0.08
N PHE A 311 11.68 0.07 -0.85
CA PHE A 311 11.29 -1.28 -1.28
C PHE A 311 11.76 -1.62 -2.70
N ALA A 312 12.65 -0.80 -3.26
CA ALA A 312 13.19 -0.99 -4.59
C ALA A 312 14.25 -2.10 -4.65
N GLY A 313 14.27 -2.81 -5.77
CA GLY A 313 15.31 -3.73 -6.23
C GLY A 313 16.18 -3.07 -7.30
N VAL A 314 15.82 -3.24 -8.58
CA VAL A 314 16.65 -2.77 -9.71
C VAL A 314 16.79 -1.26 -9.77
N PHE A 315 15.79 -0.48 -9.35
CA PHE A 315 15.90 0.98 -9.34
C PHE A 315 17.06 1.46 -8.45
N VAL A 316 17.34 0.76 -7.35
CA VAL A 316 18.48 1.06 -6.47
C VAL A 316 19.80 0.69 -7.15
N ASP A 317 19.86 -0.48 -7.79
CA ASP A 317 21.04 -0.92 -8.53
C ASP A 317 21.39 0.02 -9.69
N ASP A 318 20.40 0.50 -10.42
CA ASP A 318 20.57 1.46 -11.52
C ASP A 318 21.09 2.81 -11.02
N PHE A 319 20.65 3.25 -9.84
CA PHE A 319 21.16 4.45 -9.19
C PHE A 319 22.66 4.31 -8.84
N ILE A 320 23.08 3.14 -8.33
CA ILE A 320 24.47 2.87 -7.96
C ILE A 320 25.37 2.78 -9.20
N ARG A 321 24.92 2.07 -10.25
CA ARG A 321 25.75 1.74 -11.42
C ARG A 321 25.96 2.89 -12.39
N HIS A 322 25.38 4.08 -12.15
CA HIS A 322 25.48 5.24 -13.04
C HIS A 322 25.23 4.87 -14.51
N ASN A 323 24.22 4.04 -14.74
CA ASN A 323 23.98 3.48 -16.05
C ASN A 323 23.51 4.62 -16.97
N ARG A 324 24.40 5.11 -17.86
CA ARG A 324 24.21 6.36 -18.63
C ARG A 324 22.93 6.38 -19.48
N GLU A 325 22.36 5.21 -19.75
CA GLU A 325 21.13 5.04 -20.54
C GLU A 325 19.85 5.04 -19.70
N ARG A 326 19.93 4.81 -18.38
CA ARG A 326 18.78 4.73 -17.47
C ARG A 326 18.77 5.90 -16.50
N ASN A 327 17.78 6.78 -16.65
CA ASN A 327 17.80 8.12 -16.04
C ASN A 327 16.63 8.34 -15.07
N LEU A 328 16.50 7.50 -14.02
CA LEU A 328 15.38 7.56 -13.06
C LEU A 328 15.07 8.99 -12.58
N ILE A 329 16.05 9.71 -12.02
CA ILE A 329 15.82 11.05 -11.47
C ILE A 329 15.48 12.08 -12.57
N PRO A 330 16.26 12.21 -13.67
CA PRO A 330 15.85 13.08 -14.77
C PRO A 330 14.46 12.76 -15.34
N ASN A 331 14.11 11.48 -15.41
CA ASN A 331 12.83 10.98 -15.90
C ASN A 331 11.67 11.38 -14.97
N VAL A 332 11.85 11.18 -13.67
CA VAL A 332 10.91 11.66 -12.64
C VAL A 332 10.75 13.18 -12.72
N LEU A 333 11.84 13.94 -12.89
CA LEU A 333 11.77 15.40 -13.01
C LEU A 333 11.11 15.88 -14.31
N LYS A 334 11.25 15.14 -15.41
CA LYS A 334 10.52 15.40 -16.66
C LYS A 334 9.02 15.17 -16.47
N MET A 335 8.63 14.06 -15.85
CA MET A 335 7.21 13.71 -15.64
C MET A 335 6.55 14.54 -14.53
N PHE A 336 7.32 14.91 -13.51
CA PHE A 336 6.85 15.64 -12.33
C PHE A 336 7.80 16.81 -12.02
N PRO A 337 7.76 17.91 -12.81
CA PRO A 337 8.53 19.10 -12.50
C PRO A 337 8.20 19.61 -11.10
N THR A 338 9.20 19.91 -10.30
CA THR A 338 8.99 20.26 -8.89
C THR A 338 9.90 21.36 -8.37
N LYS A 339 9.42 22.08 -7.36
CA LYS A 339 10.21 23.05 -6.58
C LYS A 339 11.20 22.37 -5.63
N LYS A 340 10.86 21.19 -5.12
CA LYS A 340 11.68 20.46 -4.14
C LYS A 340 11.52 18.96 -4.33
N MET A 341 12.63 18.23 -4.39
CA MET A 341 12.66 16.78 -4.41
C MET A 341 13.26 16.21 -3.11
N THR A 342 12.66 15.14 -2.60
CA THR A 342 13.25 14.27 -1.56
C THR A 342 13.46 12.89 -2.16
N ILE A 343 14.59 12.25 -1.86
CA ILE A 343 14.84 10.85 -2.23
C ILE A 343 15.04 10.07 -0.94
N ILE A 344 14.31 8.97 -0.77
CA ILE A 344 14.41 8.06 0.37
C ILE A 344 15.05 6.77 -0.14
N PHE A 345 16.11 6.33 0.54
CA PHE A 345 16.84 5.12 0.17
C PHE A 345 16.58 3.96 1.14
N PRO A 346 16.77 2.70 0.70
CA PRO A 346 16.72 1.55 1.60
C PRO A 346 17.68 1.68 2.78
N ARG A 347 17.33 1.06 3.92
CA ARG A 347 18.25 0.95 5.06
C ARG A 347 19.49 0.15 4.64
N GLY A 348 20.68 0.74 4.82
CA GLY A 348 21.97 0.18 4.40
C GLY A 348 22.52 0.79 3.12
N PHE A 349 21.76 1.68 2.46
CA PHE A 349 22.24 2.53 1.39
C PHE A 349 23.24 3.56 1.98
N GLY A 350 24.54 3.35 1.75
CA GLY A 350 25.61 4.16 2.35
C GLY A 350 26.94 3.45 2.60
N ASN A 351 26.99 2.11 2.59
CA ASN A 351 28.26 1.38 2.54
C ASN A 351 28.90 1.37 1.14
N VAL A 352 28.25 2.02 0.16
CA VAL A 352 28.73 2.15 -1.22
C VAL A 352 28.68 3.63 -1.63
N GLN A 353 29.79 4.29 -1.34
CA GLN A 353 30.35 5.51 -1.98
C GLN A 353 29.64 6.88 -1.90
N ASN A 354 30.50 7.88 -1.69
CA ASN A 354 30.27 9.32 -1.79
C ASN A 354 29.60 9.71 -3.11
N MET A 355 28.34 10.16 -3.07
CA MET A 355 27.72 10.89 -4.17
C MET A 355 27.46 12.33 -3.73
N VAL A 356 28.20 13.28 -4.31
CA VAL A 356 27.94 14.72 -4.21
C VAL A 356 27.37 15.16 -5.56
N TYR A 357 26.05 15.37 -5.62
CA TYR A 357 25.40 16.12 -6.69
C TYR A 357 24.74 17.36 -6.09
N PRO A 358 24.85 18.54 -6.72
CA PRO A 358 24.28 19.76 -6.16
C PRO A 358 22.76 19.66 -6.21
N ASN A 359 22.10 19.91 -5.07
CA ASN A 359 20.66 20.02 -4.83
C ASN A 359 19.90 18.81 -4.24
N PHE A 360 20.59 17.76 -3.76
CA PHE A 360 19.92 16.71 -2.98
C PHE A 360 20.15 16.91 -1.48
N PHE A 361 19.06 16.97 -0.71
CA PHE A 361 19.13 16.71 0.72
C PHE A 361 19.01 15.20 0.91
N LEU A 362 20.12 14.56 1.28
CA LEU A 362 20.11 13.22 1.85
C LEU A 362 19.53 13.37 3.27
N CYS A 363 18.34 12.80 3.51
CA CYS A 363 17.73 12.71 4.83
C CYS A 363 17.84 11.30 5.37
#